data_AF-A0A0M2ZN72-F1
#
_entry.id   AF-A0A0M2ZN72-F1
#
_cell.length_a   1.000
_cell.length_b   1.000
_cell.length_c   1.000
_cell.angle_alpha   90.00
_cell.angle_beta   90.00
_cell.angle_gamma   90.00
#
_symmetry.space_group_name_H-M   'P 1'
#
loop_
_entity.id
_entity.type
_entity.pdbx_description
1 polymer ?
#
loop_
_entity_poly.entity_id
_entity_poly.type
_entity_poly.pdbx_seq_one_letter_code
_entity_poly.pdbx_strand_id
1 'polypeptide(L)' 'MTRLTREELEKIIDENPLRSLSSIGEETGNSRVAIEKWLKTYQLDEYRNRKIKRLRGDKARKRRDYQN' A
#
# COMPACT_ATOMS: atom_id res chain seq x y z
N MET A 1 -1.37 -3.51 21.77
CA MET A 1 -1.57 -3.60 20.31
C MET A 1 -2.79 -2.77 19.95
N THR A 2 -2.62 -1.74 19.13
CA THR A 2 -3.72 -0.86 18.70
C THR A 2 -4.23 -1.35 17.35
N ARG A 3 -5.55 -1.55 17.26
CA ARG A 3 -6.19 -1.96 16.00
C ARG A 3 -6.20 -0.77 15.04
N LEU A 4 -5.56 -0.91 13.88
CA LEU A 4 -5.66 0.10 12.83
C LEU A 4 -7.08 0.13 12.25
N THR A 5 -7.58 1.33 12.07
CA THR A 5 -8.81 1.59 11.35
C THR A 5 -8.60 1.44 9.85
N ARG A 6 -9.72 1.37 9.10
CA ARG A 6 -9.68 1.36 7.65
C ARG A 6 -9.00 2.61 7.08
N GLU A 7 -9.35 3.78 7.63
CA GLU A 7 -8.85 5.08 7.17
C GLU A 7 -7.34 5.23 7.35
N GLU A 8 -6.79 4.74 8.47
CA GLU A 8 -5.34 4.74 8.70
C GLU A 8 -4.61 3.84 7.70
N LEU A 9 -5.13 2.65 7.43
CA LEU A 9 -4.57 1.76 6.42
C LEU A 9 -4.66 2.35 5.00
N GLU A 10 -5.77 3.02 4.67
CA GLU A 10 -5.91 3.74 3.40
C GLU A 10 -4.86 4.85 3.28
N LYS A 11 -4.66 5.64 4.33
CA LYS A 11 -3.66 6.72 4.35
C LYS A 11 -2.24 6.17 4.15
N ILE A 12 -1.88 5.09 4.84
CA ILE A 12 -0.56 4.43 4.68
C ILE A 12 -0.36 3.94 3.24
N ILE A 13 -1.41 3.36 2.63
CA ILE A 13 -1.37 2.92 1.23
C ILE A 13 -1.24 4.12 0.28
N ASP A 14 -1.89 5.25 0.57
CA ASP A 14 -1.84 6.44 -0.27
C ASP A 14 -0.50 7.16 -0.21
N GLU A 15 0.13 7.19 0.96
CA GLU A 15 1.48 7.72 1.14
C GLU A 15 2.51 6.88 0.37
N ASN A 16 2.46 5.55 0.52
CA ASN A 16 3.35 4.66 -0.20
C ASN A 16 2.75 3.26 -0.41
N PRO A 17 2.09 3.00 -1.55
CA PRO A 17 1.44 1.72 -1.80
C PRO A 17 2.46 0.58 -2.03
N LEU A 18 3.73 0.91 -2.26
CA LEU A 18 4.82 -0.06 -2.42
C LEU A 18 5.44 -0.49 -1.09
N ARG A 19 5.08 0.16 0.03
CA ARG A 19 5.59 -0.21 1.36
C ARG A 19 5.23 -1.66 1.69
N SER A 20 6.16 -2.38 2.32
CA SER A 20 5.96 -3.78 2.69
C SER A 20 5.03 -3.90 3.90
N LEU A 21 4.24 -4.97 3.97
CA LEU A 21 3.33 -5.20 5.11
C LEU A 21 4.09 -5.40 6.43
N SER A 22 5.30 -5.96 6.37
CA SER A 22 6.18 -6.09 7.54
C SER A 22 6.60 -4.71 8.08
N SER A 23 7.01 -3.78 7.20
CA SER A 23 7.40 -2.43 7.62
C SER A 23 6.22 -1.65 8.21
N ILE A 24 5.03 -1.80 7.63
CA ILE A 24 3.79 -1.22 8.20
C ILE A 24 3.51 -1.83 9.57
N GLY A 25 3.71 -3.14 9.71
CA GLY A 25 3.57 -3.83 11.00
C GLY A 25 4.52 -3.28 12.06
N GLU A 26 5.82 -3.22 11.74
CA GLU A 26 6.86 -2.70 12.65
C GLU A 26 6.56 -1.27 13.13
N GLU A 27 6.19 -0.38 12.22
CA GLU A 27 5.89 1.02 12.55
C GLU A 27 4.63 1.18 13.40
N THR A 28 3.61 0.35 13.15
CA THR A 28 2.33 0.42 13.86
C THR A 28 2.26 -0.51 15.09
N GLY A 29 3.35 -1.22 15.41
CA GLY A 29 3.41 -2.19 16.51
C GLY A 29 2.53 -3.43 16.29
N ASN A 30 2.27 -3.78 15.03
CA ASN A 30 1.43 -4.90 14.62
C ASN A 30 2.23 -5.97 13.87
N SER A 31 1.76 -7.20 13.87
CA SER A 31 2.38 -8.24 13.03
C SER A 31 1.99 -8.04 11.56
N ARG A 32 2.87 -8.45 10.65
CA ARG A 32 2.57 -8.52 9.20
C ARG A 32 1.22 -9.21 8.94
N VAL A 33 0.96 -10.31 9.65
CA VAL A 33 -0.26 -11.11 9.50
C VAL A 33 -1.50 -10.33 9.93
N ALA A 34 -1.40 -9.51 10.98
CA ALA A 34 -2.50 -8.63 11.39
C ALA A 34 -2.81 -7.58 10.32
N ILE A 35 -1.78 -6.95 9.74
CA ILE A 35 -1.94 -6.00 8.63
C ILE A 35 -2.60 -6.69 7.43
N GLU A 36 -2.12 -7.89 7.04
CA GLU A 36 -2.72 -8.65 5.93
C GLU A 36 -4.19 -8.99 6.20
N LYS A 37 -4.54 -9.40 7.43
CA LYS A 37 -5.93 -9.67 7.82
C LYS A 37 -6.80 -8.42 7.71
N TRP A 38 -6.30 -7.26 8.13
CA TRP A 38 -7.05 -6.00 8.04
C TRP A 38 -7.21 -5.51 6.61
N LEU A 39 -6.20 -5.67 5.75
CA LEU A 39 -6.34 -5.36 4.32
C LEU A 39 -7.47 -6.17 3.68
N LYS A 40 -7.54 -7.47 3.97
CA LYS A 40 -8.63 -8.33 3.48
C LYS A 40 -9.98 -7.94 4.07
N THR A 41 -10.02 -7.69 5.38
CA THR A 41 -11.26 -7.32 6.10
C THR A 41 -11.85 -6.01 5.57
N TYR A 42 -11.00 -5.03 5.26
CA TYR A 42 -11.40 -3.73 4.74
C TYR A 42 -11.43 -3.67 3.21
N GLN A 43 -11.18 -4.78 2.51
CA GLN A 43 -11.16 -4.88 1.05
C GLN A 43 -10.17 -3.88 0.38
N LEU A 44 -9.04 -3.64 1.05
CA LEU A 44 -7.99 -2.71 0.59
C LEU A 44 -6.92 -3.36 -0.30
N ASP A 45 -6.92 -4.69 -0.44
CA ASP A 45 -5.98 -5.40 -1.32
C ASP A 45 -6.07 -4.92 -2.77
N GLU A 46 -7.29 -4.82 -3.30
CA GLU A 46 -7.52 -4.32 -4.66
C GLU A 46 -7.21 -2.83 -4.79
N TYR A 47 -7.52 -2.05 -3.75
CA TYR A 47 -7.20 -0.63 -3.68
C TYR A 47 -5.68 -0.41 -3.80
N ARG A 48 -4.89 -1.09 -2.96
CA ARG A 48 -3.43 -1.06 -2.98
C ARG A 48 -2.89 -1.51 -4.33
N ASN A 49 -3.40 -2.61 -4.89
CA ASN A 49 -2.96 -3.12 -6.20
C ASN A 49 -3.22 -2.12 -7.35
N ARG A 50 -4.36 -1.42 -7.34
CA ARG A 50 -4.66 -0.38 -8.34
C ARG A 50 -3.67 0.78 -8.24
N LYS A 51 -3.33 1.23 -7.03
CA LYS A 51 -2.34 2.29 -6.80
C LYS A 51 -0.94 1.87 -7.26
N ILE A 52 -0.51 0.63 -6.96
CA ILE A 52 0.74 0.07 -7.45
C ILE A 52 0.78 0.05 -8.98
N LYS A 53 -0.28 -0.45 -9.64
CA LYS A 53 -0.36 -0.49 -11.10
C LYS A 53 -0.27 0.91 -11.72
N ARG A 54 -0.98 1.89 -11.16
CA ARG A 54 -0.94 3.28 -11.62
C ARG A 54 0.47 3.86 -11.53
N LEU A 55 1.14 3.71 -10.39
CA LEU A 55 2.52 4.17 -10.21
C LEU A 55 3.51 3.52 -11.19
N ARG A 56 3.35 2.21 -11.45
CA ARG A 56 4.20 1.51 -12.43
C ARG A 56 3.92 1.99 -13.85
N GLY A 57 2.66 2.20 -14.21
CA GLY A 57 2.24 2.74 -15.50
C GLY A 57 2.78 4.16 -15.74
N ASP A 58 2.69 5.03 -14.74
CA ASP A 58 3.20 6.40 -14.84
C ASP A 58 4.73 6.45 -14.98
N LYS A 59 5.45 5.59 -14.23
CA LYS A 59 6.91 5.43 -14.40
C LYS A 59 7.28 4.88 -15.78
N ALA A 60 6.47 3.99 -16.35
CA ALA A 60 6.69 3.47 -17.70
C ALA A 60 6.42 4.52 -18.79
N ARG A 61 5.43 5.40 -18.59
CA ARG A 61 5.16 6.54 -19.49
C ARG A 61 6.33 7.52 -19.48
N LYS A 62 6.77 7.98 -18.30
CA LYS A 62 7.89 8.92 -18.16
C LYS A 62 9.21 8.43 -18.78
N ARG A 63 9.48 7.12 -18.77
CA ARG A 63 10.68 6.56 -19.42
C ARG A 63 10.68 6.69 -20.94
N ARG A 64 9.50 6.63 -21.58
CA ARG A 64 9.39 6.80 -23.04
C ARG A 64 9.59 8.26 -23.46
N ASP A 65 9.08 9.19 -22.65
CA ASP A 65 9.20 10.63 -22.94
C ASP A 65 10.66 11.14 -22.84
N TYR A 66 11.52 10.46 -22.07
CA TYR A 66 12.95 10.83 -21.94
C TYR A 66 13.86 10.23 -23.02
N GLN A 67 13.36 9.28 -23.83
CA GLN A 67 14.12 8.63 -24.90
C GLN A 67 13.82 9.20 -26.30
N ASN A 68 12.94 10.19 -26.41
CA ASN A 68 12.61 10.90 -27.66
C ASN A 68 13.19 12.32 -27.66
#